data_AF-A0AAX4MMF6-F1
#
_entry.id   AF-A0AAX4MMF6-F1
#
_cell.length_a   1.000
_cell.length_b   1.000
_cell.length_c   1.000
_cell.angle_alpha   90.00
_cell.angle_beta   90.00
_cell.angle_gamma   90.00
#
_symmetry.space_group_name_H-M   'P 1'
#
loop_
_entity.id
_entity.type
_entity.pdbx_description
1 polymer ?
#
loop_
_entity_poly.entity_id
_entity_poly.type
_entity_poly.pdbx_seq_one_letter_code
_entity_poly.pdbx_strand_id
1 'polypeptide(L)'
;MLLASVYAGNTAAELGDMIGIITIHPPETRSVSLLTSSFSIWITNVLTFSLLYWQIDAGGPSRISRGMARRPDWLFPQASAPELASPDWRPLYIDYLSLAFNTATAFSPTDVMPLTPRAKALMMLESAISLLTLVLVAARAVNVIP
;
A
#
# COMPACT_ATOMS: atom_id res chain seq x y z
N MET A 1 -1.17 15.87 -6.65
CA MET A 1 0.13 15.49 -7.23
C MET A 1 1.28 16.09 -6.42
N LEU A 2 1.43 17.42 -6.31
CA LEU A 2 2.44 18.05 -5.45
C LEU A 2 2.42 17.56 -3.98
N LEU A 3 1.24 17.47 -3.35
CA LEU A 3 1.10 16.95 -1.98
C LEU A 3 1.51 15.47 -1.84
N ALA A 4 1.26 14.64 -2.86
CA ALA A 4 1.62 13.23 -2.84
C ALA A 4 3.11 13.02 -3.14
N SER A 5 3.70 13.86 -3.99
CA SER A 5 5.14 13.89 -4.23
C SER A 5 5.90 14.41 -3.02
N VAL A 6 5.37 15.42 -2.32
CA VAL A 6 5.92 15.93 -1.05
C VAL A 6 5.80 14.88 0.05
N TYR A 7 4.66 14.19 0.15
CA TYR A 7 4.47 13.10 1.11
C TYR A 7 5.39 11.91 0.81
N ALA A 8 5.48 11.47 -0.45
CA ALA A 8 6.40 10.41 -0.86
C ALA A 8 7.86 10.79 -0.64
N GLY A 9 8.22 12.06 -0.86
CA GLY A 9 9.55 12.59 -0.53
C GLY A 9 9.82 12.57 0.97
N ASN A 10 8.84 12.93 1.79
CA ASN A 10 8.95 12.87 3.25
C ASN A 10 9.08 11.44 3.76
N THR A 11 8.30 10.50 3.22
CA THR A 11 8.42 9.06 3.54
C THR A 11 9.77 8.49 3.11
N ALA A 12 10.29 8.88 1.95
CA ALA A 12 11.62 8.45 1.50
C ALA A 12 12.75 9.01 2.37
N ALA A 13 12.61 10.25 2.85
CA ALA A 13 13.55 10.87 3.78
C ALA A 13 13.53 10.18 5.15
N GLU A 14 12.35 9.88 5.69
CA GLU A 14 12.19 9.13 6.95
C GLU A 14 12.74 7.69 6.84
N LEU A 15 12.53 7.01 5.71
CA LEU A 15 13.13 5.70 5.45
C LEU A 15 14.66 5.77 5.38
N GLY A 16 15.21 6.81 4.75
CA GLY A 16 16.66 7.06 4.70
C GLY A 16 17.27 7.32 6.08
N ASP A 17 16.58 8.11 6.91
CA ASP A 17 17.02 8.42 8.27
C ASP A 17 16.98 7.17 9.17
N MET A 18 15.94 6.34 9.02
CA MET A 18 15.83 5.06 9.73
C MET A 18 16.93 4.08 9.31
N ILE A 19 17.28 4.01 8.02
CA ILE A 19 18.42 3.20 7.54
C ILE A 19 19.74 3.74 8.12
N GLY A 20 19.92 5.06 8.17
CA GLY A 20 21.08 5.72 8.77
C GLY A 20 21.25 5.39 10.26
N ILE A 21 20.16 5.47 11.03
CA ILE A 21 20.15 5.13 12.46
C ILE A 21 20.52 3.65 12.67
N ILE A 22 19.94 2.74 11.89
CA ILE A 22 20.24 1.30 11.95
C ILE A 22 21.70 0.98 11.57
N THR A 23 22.29 1.77 10.66
CA THR A 23 23.66 1.53 10.15
C THR A 23 24.74 2.12 11.05
N ILE A 24 24.47 3.26 11.69
CA ILE A 24 25.47 4.03 12.46
C ILE A 24 25.40 3.72 13.96
N HIS A 25 24.22 3.41 14.49
CA HIS A 25 24.02 2.99 15.87
C HIS A 25 23.24 1.68 15.89
N PRO A 26 23.89 0.49 15.89
CA PRO A 26 23.16 -0.75 16.08
C PRO A 26 22.58 -0.69 17.49
N PRO A 27 21.25 -0.54 17.66
CA PRO A 27 20.70 -0.56 19.00
C PRO A 27 20.83 -2.01 19.46
N GLU A 28 21.24 -2.23 20.71
CA GLU A 28 21.15 -3.55 21.35
C GLU A 28 19.68 -3.96 21.60
N THR A 29 18.83 -3.88 20.59
CA THR A 29 17.39 -3.96 20.75
C THR A 29 16.89 -5.40 20.62
N ARG A 30 16.35 -5.87 21.74
CA ARG A 30 15.45 -7.04 21.88
C ARG A 30 14.53 -7.19 20.68
N SER A 31 14.28 -8.43 20.27
CA SER A 31 13.40 -8.85 19.16
C SER A 31 12.06 -8.10 19.08
N VAL A 32 11.51 -7.65 20.21
CA VAL A 32 10.28 -6.86 20.29
C VAL A 32 10.38 -5.54 19.52
N SER A 33 11.51 -4.82 19.58
CA SER A 33 11.68 -3.54 18.88
C SER A 33 11.68 -3.71 17.36
N LEU A 34 12.25 -4.81 16.86
CA LEU A 34 12.29 -5.11 15.42
C LEU A 34 10.91 -5.44 14.87
N LEU A 35 10.10 -6.18 15.64
CA LEU A 35 8.71 -6.47 15.28
C LEU A 35 7.88 -5.18 15.22
N THR A 36 8.00 -4.30 16.22
CA THR A 36 7.29 -3.01 16.25
C THR A 36 7.70 -2.09 15.09
N SER A 37 8.99 -1.98 14.79
CA SER A 37 9.48 -1.19 13.65
C SER A 37 8.98 -1.75 12.31
N SER A 38 9.03 -3.07 12.14
CA SER A 38 8.59 -3.71 10.89
C SER A 38 7.09 -3.62 10.68
N PHE A 39 6.31 -3.73 11.76
CA PHE A 39 4.87 -3.49 11.71
C PHE A 39 4.56 -2.05 11.32
N SER A 40 5.33 -1.08 11.83
CA SER A 40 5.19 0.33 11.45
C SER A 40 5.49 0.55 9.96
N ILE A 41 6.55 -0.06 9.42
CA ILE A 41 6.86 -0.02 7.98
C ILE A 41 5.70 -0.59 7.15
N TRP A 42 5.16 -1.73 7.57
CA TRP A 42 4.05 -2.37 6.87
C TRP A 42 2.78 -1.51 6.88
N ILE A 43 2.42 -0.89 8.00
CA ILE A 43 1.30 0.07 8.08
C ILE A 43 1.54 1.25 7.11
N THR A 44 2.72 1.84 7.14
CA THR A 44 3.07 2.97 6.27
C THR A 44 2.98 2.58 4.80
N ASN A 45 3.40 1.37 4.44
CA ASN A 45 3.27 0.84 3.09
C ASN A 45 1.78 0.79 2.66
N VAL A 46 0.93 0.17 3.47
CA VAL A 46 -0.52 0.07 3.20
C VAL A 46 -1.17 1.45 3.03
N LEU A 47 -0.88 2.39 3.94
CA LEU A 47 -1.45 3.74 3.89
C LEU A 47 -0.94 4.55 2.69
N THR A 48 0.32 4.36 2.31
CA THR A 48 0.91 5.07 1.17
C THR A 48 0.31 4.56 -0.13
N PHE A 49 0.23 3.25 -0.31
CA PHE A 49 -0.33 2.66 -1.52
C PHE A 49 -1.84 2.84 -1.61
N SER A 50 -2.59 2.82 -0.52
CA SER A 50 -4.03 3.12 -0.55
C SER A 50 -4.30 4.53 -1.08
N LEU A 51 -3.53 5.52 -0.63
CA LEU A 51 -3.62 6.89 -1.12
C LEU A 51 -3.17 7.02 -2.57
N LEU A 52 -2.09 6.34 -2.96
CA LEU A 52 -1.63 6.33 -4.35
C LEU A 52 -2.69 5.74 -5.29
N TYR A 53 -3.28 4.59 -4.93
CA TYR A 53 -4.36 3.98 -5.71
C TYR A 53 -5.53 4.93 -5.85
N TRP A 54 -6.00 5.51 -4.75
CA TRP A 54 -7.13 6.44 -4.75
C TRP A 54 -6.89 7.68 -5.62
N GLN A 55 -5.67 8.22 -5.62
CA GLN A 55 -5.35 9.40 -6.41
C GLN A 55 -5.15 9.11 -7.90
N ILE A 56 -4.68 7.92 -8.24
CA ILE A 56 -4.32 7.52 -9.61
C ILE A 56 -5.55 7.00 -10.37
N ASP A 57 -6.44 6.28 -9.67
CA ASP A 57 -7.58 5.62 -10.26
C ASP A 57 -8.55 6.61 -10.91
N ALA A 58 -9.01 6.28 -12.12
CA ALA A 58 -10.03 7.05 -12.87
C ALA A 58 -9.74 8.57 -12.99
N GLY A 59 -8.49 9.00 -12.81
CA GLY A 59 -8.08 10.40 -12.82
C GLY A 59 -8.27 11.15 -11.48
N GLY A 60 -8.49 10.42 -10.38
CA GLY A 60 -8.49 10.90 -9.01
C GLY A 60 -9.88 11.20 -8.42
N PRO A 61 -9.96 11.41 -7.10
CA PRO A 61 -11.22 11.53 -6.36
C PRO A 61 -12.11 12.69 -6.82
N SER A 62 -11.50 13.80 -7.23
CA SER A 62 -12.22 14.97 -7.72
C SER A 62 -12.90 14.73 -9.06
N ARG A 63 -12.47 13.75 -9.86
CA ARG A 63 -13.13 13.39 -11.13
C ARG A 63 -14.21 12.36 -10.90
N ILE A 64 -13.95 11.36 -10.05
CA ILE A 64 -14.93 10.35 -9.65
C ILE A 64 -16.16 11.00 -9.00
N SER A 65 -15.96 11.91 -8.04
CA SER A 65 -17.06 12.62 -7.37
C SER A 65 -17.91 13.51 -8.28
N ARG A 66 -17.34 13.98 -9.41
CA ARG A 66 -18.05 14.79 -10.41
C ARG A 66 -18.68 13.96 -11.53
N GLY A 67 -18.62 12.62 -11.47
CA GLY A 67 -19.10 11.75 -12.54
C GLY A 67 -18.29 11.84 -13.84
N MET A 68 -17.08 12.41 -13.77
CA MET A 68 -16.18 12.63 -14.92
C MET A 68 -14.98 11.67 -14.88
N ALA A 69 -15.17 10.48 -14.30
CA ALA A 69 -14.14 9.47 -14.17
C ALA A 69 -13.60 9.07 -15.56
N ARG A 70 -12.28 8.96 -15.68
CA ARG A 70 -11.65 8.34 -16.85
C ARG A 70 -11.84 6.82 -16.77
N ARG A 71 -11.32 6.09 -17.77
CA ARG A 71 -11.21 4.62 -17.69
C ARG A 71 -10.59 4.21 -16.34
N PRO A 72 -11.24 3.32 -15.58
CA PRO A 72 -10.75 2.88 -14.28
C PRO A 72 -9.47 2.04 -14.43
N ASP A 73 -8.61 2.12 -13.43
CA ASP A 73 -7.37 1.38 -13.31
C ASP A 73 -7.55 0.07 -12.55
N TRP A 74 -8.55 0.04 -11.66
CA TRP A 74 -8.96 -1.13 -10.91
C TRP A 74 -10.45 -1.42 -11.14
N LEU A 75 -10.78 -2.69 -11.33
CA LEU A 75 -12.15 -3.18 -11.37
C LEU A 75 -12.52 -3.74 -9.99
N PHE A 76 -13.40 -3.04 -9.29
CA PHE A 76 -13.94 -3.51 -8.02
C PHE A 76 -15.13 -4.46 -8.25
N PRO A 77 -15.35 -5.47 -7.38
CA PRO A 77 -16.45 -6.43 -7.52
C PRO A 77 -17.83 -5.82 -7.71
N GLN A 78 -18.09 -4.70 -7.04
CA GLN A 78 -19.35 -3.97 -7.10
C GLN A 78 -19.61 -3.38 -8.50
N ALA A 79 -18.56 -3.08 -9.27
CA ALA A 79 -18.68 -2.68 -10.67
C ALA A 79 -18.96 -3.88 -11.59
N SER A 80 -18.55 -5.08 -11.19
CA SER A 80 -18.75 -6.34 -11.93
C SER A 80 -20.13 -6.96 -11.70
N ALA A 81 -20.76 -6.67 -10.56
CA ALA A 81 -22.07 -7.18 -10.16
C ALA A 81 -23.03 -6.02 -9.78
N PRO A 82 -23.54 -5.26 -10.77
CA PRO A 82 -24.38 -4.08 -10.50
C PRO A 82 -25.67 -4.39 -9.74
N GLU A 83 -26.18 -5.62 -9.84
CA GLU A 83 -27.39 -6.09 -9.13
C GLU A 83 -27.19 -6.15 -7.61
N LEU A 84 -25.94 -6.28 -7.14
CA LEU A 84 -25.57 -6.32 -5.73
C LEU A 84 -25.05 -4.96 -5.22
N ALA A 85 -24.81 -4.01 -6.14
CA ALA A 85 -24.28 -2.69 -5.83
C ALA A 85 -25.41 -1.65 -5.71
N SER A 86 -25.17 -0.59 -4.94
CA SER A 86 -26.07 0.57 -4.92
C SER A 86 -26.12 1.23 -6.31
N PRO A 87 -27.25 1.78 -6.76
CA PRO A 87 -27.38 2.44 -8.07
C PRO A 87 -26.35 3.55 -8.32
N ASP A 88 -25.91 4.23 -7.26
CA ASP A 88 -24.92 5.31 -7.30
C ASP A 88 -23.53 4.88 -6.80
N TRP A 89 -23.23 3.58 -6.88
CA TRP A 89 -21.96 3.06 -6.39
C TRP A 89 -20.77 3.73 -7.09
N ARG A 90 -19.79 4.09 -6.27
CA ARG A 90 -18.49 4.58 -6.70
C ARG A 90 -17.44 4.15 -5.69
N PRO A 91 -16.20 3.89 -6.11
CA PRO A 91 -15.15 3.54 -5.18
C PRO A 91 -14.84 4.73 -4.26
N LEU A 92 -14.83 4.46 -2.97
CA LEU A 92 -14.46 5.38 -1.90
C LEU A 92 -13.05 5.05 -1.41
N TYR A 93 -12.44 5.95 -0.63
CA TYR A 93 -11.10 5.75 -0.09
C TYR A 93 -10.94 4.39 0.64
N ILE A 94 -11.97 3.94 1.35
CA ILE A 94 -11.94 2.66 2.08
C ILE A 94 -11.76 1.45 1.16
N ASP A 95 -12.27 1.52 -0.07
CA ASP A 95 -12.11 0.44 -1.06
C ASP A 95 -10.64 0.33 -1.50
N TYR A 96 -9.93 1.46 -1.64
CA TYR A 96 -8.50 1.48 -1.94
C TYR A 96 -7.63 1.10 -0.73
N LEU A 97 -8.08 1.42 0.49
CA LEU A 97 -7.41 0.95 1.70
C LEU A 97 -7.51 -0.57 1.83
N SER A 98 -8.68 -1.13 1.57
CA SER A 98 -8.88 -2.59 1.50
C SER A 98 -7.99 -3.21 0.42
N LEU A 99 -7.95 -2.63 -0.78
CA LEU A 99 -7.07 -3.06 -1.86
C LEU A 99 -5.59 -3.10 -1.43
N ALA A 100 -5.08 -2.02 -0.85
CA ALA A 100 -3.68 -1.94 -0.41
C ALA A 100 -3.39 -2.94 0.72
N PHE A 101 -4.25 -3.00 1.75
CA PHE A 101 -4.13 -3.97 2.83
C PHE A 101 -4.05 -5.41 2.30
N ASN A 102 -4.92 -5.76 1.36
CA ASN A 102 -4.97 -7.10 0.78
C ASN A 102 -3.75 -7.40 -0.10
N THR A 103 -3.29 -6.41 -0.87
CA THR A 103 -2.09 -6.52 -1.73
C THR A 103 -0.80 -6.66 -0.90
N ALA A 104 -0.72 -5.95 0.23
CA ALA A 104 0.39 -6.03 1.17
C ALA A 104 0.39 -7.31 2.02
N THR A 105 -0.80 -7.86 2.32
CA THR A 105 -0.95 -9.08 3.15
C THR A 105 -0.82 -10.36 2.34
N ALA A 106 -1.15 -10.35 1.04
CA ALA A 106 -1.07 -11.48 0.10
C ALA A 106 -1.91 -12.74 0.46
N PHE A 107 -2.72 -12.71 1.52
CA PHE A 107 -3.60 -13.81 1.96
C PHE A 107 -5.10 -13.59 1.67
N SER A 108 -5.48 -12.52 0.97
CA SER A 108 -6.88 -12.17 0.71
C SER A 108 -7.42 -12.74 -0.61
N PRO A 109 -8.74 -13.00 -0.73
CA PRO A 109 -9.39 -13.15 -2.03
C PRO A 109 -9.11 -11.88 -2.84
N THR A 110 -8.38 -12.03 -3.94
CA THR A 110 -7.89 -10.89 -4.74
C THR A 110 -9.01 -10.41 -5.66
N ASP A 111 -10.06 -9.83 -5.08
CA ASP A 111 -11.32 -9.57 -5.78
C ASP A 111 -11.28 -8.30 -6.66
N VAL A 112 -10.25 -7.46 -6.48
CA VAL A 112 -10.05 -6.24 -7.26
C VAL A 112 -9.02 -6.48 -8.36
N MET A 113 -9.43 -6.32 -9.62
CA MET A 113 -8.58 -6.64 -10.77
C MET A 113 -7.87 -5.38 -11.31
N PRO A 114 -6.53 -5.38 -11.47
CA PRO A 114 -5.82 -4.28 -12.12
C PRO A 114 -6.02 -4.32 -13.64
N LEU A 115 -6.67 -3.31 -14.19
CA LEU A 115 -7.01 -3.19 -15.62
C LEU A 115 -5.87 -2.58 -16.45
N THR A 116 -5.12 -1.63 -15.88
CA THR A 116 -4.07 -0.90 -16.61
C THR A 116 -2.67 -1.38 -16.26
N PRO A 117 -1.67 -1.23 -17.17
CA PRO A 117 -0.29 -1.60 -16.88
C PRO A 117 0.29 -0.89 -15.65
N ARG A 118 -0.09 0.37 -15.42
CA ARG A 118 0.32 1.14 -14.24
C ARG A 118 -0.24 0.56 -12.94
N ALA A 119 -1.51 0.14 -12.94
CA ALA A 119 -2.13 -0.51 -11.78
C ALA A 119 -1.40 -1.80 -11.42
N LYS A 120 -1.09 -2.62 -12.44
CA LYS A 120 -0.30 -3.85 -12.27
C LYS A 120 1.07 -3.56 -11.66
N ALA A 121 1.78 -2.56 -12.20
CA ALA A 121 3.10 -2.20 -11.70
C ALA A 121 3.08 -1.69 -10.25
N LEU A 122 2.09 -0.88 -9.88
CA LEU A 122 1.97 -0.38 -8.51
C LEU A 122 1.67 -1.51 -7.51
N MET A 123 0.74 -2.42 -7.86
CA MET A 123 0.44 -3.58 -7.02
C MET A 123 1.66 -4.50 -6.89
N MET A 124 2.40 -4.75 -7.97
CA MET A 124 3.66 -5.51 -7.91
C MET A 124 4.67 -4.83 -6.98
N LEU A 125 4.80 -3.50 -7.03
CA LEU A 125 5.71 -2.74 -6.19
C LEU A 125 5.32 -2.83 -4.70
N GLU A 126 4.04 -2.65 -4.39
CA GLU A 126 3.53 -2.77 -3.02
C GLU A 126 3.79 -4.17 -2.44
N SER A 127 3.48 -5.22 -3.20
CA SER A 127 3.73 -6.60 -2.78
C SER A 127 5.22 -6.89 -2.64
N ALA A 128 6.08 -6.36 -3.51
CA ALA A 128 7.53 -6.53 -3.40
C ALA A 128 8.10 -5.87 -2.13
N ILE A 129 7.65 -4.66 -1.79
CA ILE A 129 8.05 -3.97 -0.55
C ILE A 129 7.56 -4.75 0.68
N SER A 130 6.32 -5.24 0.63
CA SER A 130 5.73 -6.04 1.73
C SER A 130 6.48 -7.36 1.92
N LEU A 131 6.81 -8.05 0.83
CA LEU A 131 7.59 -9.29 0.86
C LEU A 131 9.01 -9.05 1.39
N LEU A 132 9.68 -7.99 0.94
CA LEU A 132 11.01 -7.64 1.43
C LEU A 132 10.98 -7.36 2.94
N THR A 133 9.98 -6.60 3.40
CA THR A 133 9.78 -6.31 4.82
C THR A 133 9.63 -7.61 5.61
N LEU A 134 8.76 -8.52 5.16
CA LEU A 134 8.56 -9.83 5.78
C LEU A 134 9.84 -10.67 5.83
N VAL A 135 10.60 -10.73 4.72
CA VAL A 135 11.86 -11.48 4.64
C VAL A 135 12.90 -10.92 5.62
N LEU A 136 13.02 -9.60 5.73
CA LEU A 136 13.94 -8.96 6.68
C LEU A 136 13.55 -9.26 8.14
N VAL A 137 12.26 -9.23 8.46
CA VAL A 137 11.77 -9.63 9.79
C VAL A 137 12.12 -11.08 10.08
N ALA A 138 11.81 -12.00 9.14
CA ALA A 138 12.06 -13.42 9.31
C ALA A 138 13.55 -13.72 9.47
N ALA A 139 14.40 -13.13 8.63
CA ALA A 139 15.85 -13.28 8.71
C ALA A 139 16.40 -12.81 10.06
N ARG A 140 15.91 -11.68 10.58
CA ARG A 140 16.29 -11.21 11.92
C ARG A 140 15.75 -12.09 13.03
N ALA A 141 14.51 -12.57 12.95
CA ALA A 141 13.94 -13.47 13.95
C ALA A 141 14.75 -14.77 14.06
N VAL A 142 15.15 -15.36 12.93
CA VAL A 142 15.98 -16.58 12.90
C VAL A 142 17.38 -16.30 13.45
N ASN A 143 18.00 -15.18 13.09
CA ASN A 143 19.35 -14.82 13.54
C ASN A 143 19.42 -14.39 15.02
N VAL A 144 18.28 -14.35 15.73
CA VAL A 144 18.19 -14.03 17.17
C VAL A 144 17.95 -15.29 18.03
N ILE A 145 17.83 -16.47 17.42
CA ILE A 145 17.78 -17.75 18.15
C ILE A 145 19.22 -18.28 18.26
N PRO A 146 19.80 -18.41 19.47
CA PRO A 146 21.15 -18.93 19.67
C PRO A 146 21.28 -20.42 19.34
#